data_AF-A7S6P9-F1
#
_entry.id   AF-A7S6P9-F1
#
_cell.length_a   1.000
_cell.length_b   1.000
_cell.length_c   1.000
_cell.angle_alpha   90.00
_cell.angle_beta   90.00
_cell.angle_gamma   90.00
#
_symmetry.space_group_name_H-M   'P 1'
#
loop_
_entity.id
_entity.type
_entity.pdbx_description
1 polymer ?
#
loop_
_entity_poly.entity_id
_entity_poly.type
_entity_poly.pdbx_seq_one_letter_code
_entity_poly.pdbx_strand_id
1 'polypeptide(L)' 'VPDWVYDPNEPRYCLCNQVSYGEMVGCDNNDCPIEWFHYGCVGLTDAPKGKWYCPQCSTQIKQKRSRHK' A
#
# COMPACT_ATOMS: atom_id res chain seq x y z
N VAL A 1 11.99 30.91 11.79
CA VAL A 1 11.20 30.09 10.83
C VAL A 1 10.13 29.38 11.64
N PRO A 2 8.84 29.52 11.34
CA PRO A 2 7.82 28.82 12.12
C PRO A 2 7.94 27.32 11.85
N ASP A 3 8.25 26.58 12.91
CA ASP A 3 8.63 25.17 13.02
C ASP A 3 7.43 24.21 12.84
N TRP A 4 6.56 24.43 11.85
CA TRP A 4 5.24 23.76 11.80
C TRP A 4 4.88 23.15 10.43
N VAL A 5 5.81 22.51 9.73
CA VAL A 5 5.51 22.03 8.36
C VAL A 5 5.77 20.54 8.13
N TYR A 6 6.42 19.82 9.03
CA TYR A 6 6.57 18.38 8.83
C TYR A 6 6.94 17.72 10.15
N ASP A 7 6.00 17.04 10.80
CA ASP A 7 6.33 16.14 11.91
C ASP A 7 7.10 14.94 11.33
N PRO A 8 8.43 14.83 11.55
CA PRO A 8 9.22 13.71 11.02
C PRO A 8 8.84 12.36 11.67
N ASN A 9 7.94 12.40 12.66
CA ASN A 9 7.39 11.24 13.34
C ASN A 9 6.20 10.61 12.61
N GLU A 10 5.66 11.24 11.55
CA GLU A 10 4.50 10.66 10.86
C GLU A 10 4.94 9.49 9.98
N PRO A 11 4.47 8.25 10.25
CA PRO A 11 4.88 7.06 9.51
C PRO A 11 4.47 7.19 8.04
N ARG A 12 5.45 6.94 7.16
CA ARG A 12 5.26 7.00 5.71
C ARG A 12 4.77 5.64 5.22
N TYR A 13 3.67 5.67 4.49
CA TYR A 13 3.04 4.52 3.90
C TYR A 13 3.07 4.62 2.37
N CYS A 14 2.51 3.60 1.72
CA CYS A 14 2.40 3.49 0.28
C CYS A 14 3.76 3.45 -0.45
N LEU A 15 3.71 3.17 -1.75
CA LEU A 15 4.86 3.17 -2.65
C LEU A 15 5.46 4.57 -2.82
N CYS A 16 4.66 5.61 -2.57
CA CYS A 16 5.07 7.01 -2.67
C CYS A 16 5.83 7.50 -1.43
N ASN A 17 5.94 6.69 -0.38
CA ASN A 17 6.60 7.05 0.87
C ASN A 17 6.05 8.37 1.44
N GLN A 18 4.72 8.50 1.42
CA GLN A 18 4.00 9.67 1.93
C GLN A 18 3.13 9.27 3.11
N VAL A 19 2.72 10.26 3.87
CA VAL A 19 1.85 10.06 5.03
C VAL A 19 0.49 9.51 4.64
N SER A 20 -0.27 9.01 5.61
CA SER A 20 -1.66 8.62 5.38
C SER A 20 -2.50 9.84 5.05
N TYR A 21 -3.04 9.92 3.83
CA TYR A 21 -3.93 11.02 3.43
C TYR A 21 -5.07 10.49 2.58
N GLY A 22 -6.28 11.01 2.79
CA GLY A 22 -7.47 10.63 2.03
C GLY A 22 -7.83 9.15 2.17
N GLU A 23 -8.09 8.49 1.04
CA GLU A 23 -8.54 7.10 0.98
C GLU A 23 -7.34 6.13 0.85
N MET A 24 -7.29 5.18 1.77
CA MET A 24 -6.24 4.17 1.83
C MET A 24 -6.81 2.76 1.89
N VAL A 25 -6.10 1.82 1.27
CA VAL A 25 -6.40 0.40 1.27
C VAL A 25 -5.30 -0.37 1.99
N GLY A 26 -5.71 -1.33 2.82
CA GLY A 26 -4.82 -2.31 3.44
C GLY A 26 -4.60 -3.53 2.54
N CYS A 27 -3.35 -3.94 2.37
CA CYS A 27 -2.96 -5.19 1.74
C CYS A 27 -3.25 -6.34 2.69
N ASP A 28 -4.04 -7.33 2.25
CA ASP A 28 -4.41 -8.52 3.04
C ASP A 28 -3.23 -9.50 3.23
N ASN A 29 -2.07 -9.23 2.61
CA ASN A 29 -0.87 -10.03 2.82
C ASN A 29 -0.16 -9.61 4.11
N ASN A 30 -0.21 -10.47 5.13
CA ASN A 30 0.51 -10.29 6.41
C ASN A 30 2.05 -10.18 6.27
N ASP A 31 2.61 -10.62 5.14
CA ASP A 31 4.04 -10.50 4.83
C ASP A 31 4.37 -9.19 4.07
N CYS A 32 3.40 -8.29 3.90
CA CYS A 32 3.63 -7.02 3.22
C CYS A 32 4.36 -6.05 4.16
N PRO A 33 5.51 -5.46 3.77
CA PRO A 33 6.25 -4.55 4.64
C PRO A 33 5.60 -3.17 4.81
N ILE A 34 4.69 -2.79 3.91
CA ILE A 34 4.05 -1.46 3.90
C ILE A 34 2.61 -1.52 4.41
N GLU A 35 1.89 -2.59 4.06
CA GLU A 35 0.47 -2.85 4.37
C GLU A 35 -0.53 -1.80 3.85
N TRP A 36 -0.22 -0.50 3.87
CA TRP A 36 -1.15 0.58 3.54
C TRP A 36 -0.79 1.32 2.26
N PHE A 37 -1.77 1.55 1.40
CA PHE A 37 -1.57 2.18 0.09
C PHE A 37 -2.70 3.17 -0.24
N HIS A 38 -2.36 4.30 -0.86
CA HIS A 38 -3.37 5.25 -1.33
C HIS A 38 -4.09 4.74 -2.56
N TYR A 39 -5.38 5.00 -2.65
CA TYR A 39 -6.21 4.59 -3.79
C TYR A 39 -5.64 5.05 -5.13
N GLY A 40 -5.31 6.34 -5.25
CA GLY A 40 -4.70 6.89 -6.46
C GLY A 40 -3.34 6.30 -6.83
N CYS A 41 -2.53 5.89 -5.85
CA CYS A 41 -1.23 5.28 -6.11
C CYS A 41 -1.34 3.85 -6.66
N VAL A 42 -2.41 3.14 -6.33
CA VAL A 42 -2.65 1.75 -6.77
C VAL A 42 -3.74 1.64 -7.83
N GLY A 43 -4.27 2.78 -8.30
CA GLY A 43 -5.34 2.82 -9.29
C GLY A 43 -6.68 2.29 -8.79
N LEU A 44 -6.93 2.35 -7.48
CA LEU A 44 -8.25 2.14 -6.92
C LEU A 44 -9.04 3.44 -6.97
N THR A 45 -10.32 3.33 -7.29
CA THR A 45 -11.27 4.44 -7.25
C THR A 45 -12.27 4.29 -6.10
N ASP A 46 -12.39 3.06 -5.57
CA ASP A 46 -13.41 2.70 -4.60
C ASP A 46 -12.90 1.56 -3.72
N ALA A 47 -13.56 1.35 -2.58
CA ALA A 47 -13.16 0.31 -1.64
C ALA A 47 -13.29 -1.09 -2.29
N PRO A 48 -12.22 -1.89 -2.33
CA PRO A 48 -12.29 -3.21 -2.91
C PRO A 48 -13.25 -4.09 -2.10
N LYS A 49 -14.17 -4.76 -2.81
CA LYS A 49 -15.12 -5.69 -2.18
C LYS A 49 -14.41 -7.01 -1.86
N GLY A 50 -13.70 -7.05 -0.73
CA GLY A 50 -13.04 -8.24 -0.19
C GLY A 50 -11.52 -8.07 -0.01
N LYS A 51 -10.79 -9.18 -0.15
CA LYS A 51 -9.33 -9.20 0.03
C LYS A 51 -8.64 -8.48 -1.11
N TRP A 52 -7.91 -7.41 -0.77
CA TRP A 52 -7.10 -6.67 -1.73
C TRP A 52 -5.62 -6.90 -1.45
N TYR A 53 -4.83 -6.99 -2.52
CA TYR A 53 -3.39 -7.19 -2.43
C TYR A 53 -2.70 -6.11 -3.24
N CYS A 54 -1.65 -5.52 -2.66
CA CYS A 54 -0.85 -4.52 -3.35
C CYS A 54 -0.17 -5.10 -4.60
N PRO A 55 0.20 -4.25 -5.59
CA PRO A 55 0.77 -4.72 -6.85
C PRO A 55 2.03 -5.57 -6.68
N GLN A 56 2.82 -5.32 -5.62
CA GLN A 56 3.97 -6.15 -5.28
C GLN A 56 3.57 -7.55 -4.81
N CYS A 57 2.65 -7.65 -3.83
CA CYS A 57 2.17 -8.95 -3.33
C CYS A 57 1.38 -9.73 -4.40
N SER A 58 0.54 -9.04 -5.18
CA SER A 58 -0.22 -9.64 -6.28
C SER A 58 0.69 -10.28 -7.34
N THR A 59 1.81 -9.63 -7.65
CA THR A 59 2.82 -10.17 -8.59
C THR A 59 3.50 -11.42 -8.02
N GLN A 60 3.88 -11.41 -6.74
CA GLN A 60 4.51 -12.57 -6.09
C GLN A 60 3.59 -13.80 -6.06
N ILE A 61 2.30 -13.60 -5.76
CA ILE A 61 1.30 -14.68 -5.72
C ILE A 61 1.16 -15.34 -7.12
N LYS A 62 1.16 -14.53 -8.18
CA LYS A 62 1.11 -15.05 -9.57
C LYS A 62 2.35 -15.86 -9.93
N GLN A 63 3.54 -15.40 -9.55
CA GLN A 63 4.79 -16.10 -9.89
C GLN A 63 4.95 -17.45 -9.17
N LYS A 64 4.49 -17.58 -7.93
CA LYS A 64 4.53 -18.86 -7.20
C LYS A 64 3.70 -19.96 -7.87
N ARG A 65 2.64 -19.59 -8.60
CA ARG A 65 1.83 -20.55 -9.37
C ARG A 65 2.52 -21.06 -10.63
N SER A 66 3.44 -20.29 -11.21
CA SER A 66 4.15 -20.66 -12.44
C SER A 66 5.45 -21.44 -12.20
N ARG A 67 6.01 -21.40 -10.99
CA ARG A 67 7.31 -22.01 -10.65
C ARG A 67 7.22 -23.41 -10.02
N HIS A 68 6.03 -24.02 -10.05
CA HIS A 68 5.80 -25.42 -9.67
C HIS A 68 5.71 -26.36 -10.90
N LYS A 69 6.38 -26.02 -12.00
CA LYS A 69 6.56 -26.94 -13.13
C LYS A 69 7.95 -27.55 -13.08
#